data_AF-A0A328WZ94-F1
#
_entry.id   AF-A0A328WZ94-F1
#
_cell.length_a   1.000
_cell.length_b   1.000
_cell.length_c   1.000
_cell.angle_alpha   90.00
_cell.angle_beta   90.00
_cell.angle_gamma   90.00
#
_symmetry.space_group_name_H-M   'P 1'
#
loop_
_entity.id
_entity.type
_entity.pdbx_description
1 polymer ?
#
loop_
_entity_poly.entity_id
_entity_poly.type
_entity_poly.pdbx_seq_one_letter_code
_entity_poly.pdbx_strand_id
1 'polypeptide(L)'
;MRYLIFFLLLGLTTQAQIKFWNTDPTSNMPKFEVVWGTKTTIFSKVGGDVKPLYVFNKTAQQTFNGDGRTKYQMTVASTDKVAKRTFEISYTHHRQTNNYLGYIKATYVYFDKRPTKVLEEYFETVKNP
;
A
#
# COMPACT_ATOMS: atom_id res chain seq x y z
N MET A 1 -8.82 2.11 52.44
CA MET A 1 -8.36 1.43 51.22
C MET A 1 -9.57 0.96 50.42
N ARG A 2 -9.82 1.51 49.23
CA ARG A 2 -10.36 0.71 48.11
C ARG A 2 -10.23 1.50 46.80
N TYR A 3 -9.03 1.38 46.24
CA TYR A 3 -8.70 1.30 44.80
C TYR A 3 -9.68 2.01 43.86
N LEU A 4 -9.36 3.19 43.32
CA LEU A 4 -8.41 3.39 42.22
C LEU A 4 -8.76 2.47 41.03
N ILE A 5 -9.86 2.76 40.35
CA ILE A 5 -10.12 2.29 38.97
C ILE A 5 -10.52 3.52 38.16
N PHE A 6 -9.59 4.47 38.10
CA PHE A 6 -9.46 5.38 36.97
C PHE A 6 -8.38 4.74 36.08
N PHE A 7 -8.60 4.80 34.75
CA PHE A 7 -7.69 4.35 33.68
C PHE A 7 -7.59 2.83 33.44
N LEU A 8 -8.28 2.34 32.39
CA LEU A 8 -7.62 1.75 31.20
C LEU A 8 -8.70 1.18 30.24
N LEU A 9 -9.44 2.06 29.57
CA LEU A 9 -10.11 1.70 28.30
C LEU A 9 -9.64 2.69 27.23
N LEU A 10 -8.32 2.85 27.14
CA LEU A 10 -7.70 3.25 25.88
C LEU A 10 -7.87 2.02 24.97
N GLY A 11 -8.99 2.00 24.24
CA GLY A 11 -9.23 1.02 23.20
C GLY A 11 -8.05 1.05 22.24
N LEU A 12 -7.19 0.03 22.33
CA LEU A 12 -6.15 -0.23 21.35
C LEU A 12 -6.87 -0.56 20.04
N THR A 13 -7.13 0.45 19.20
CA THR A 13 -7.49 0.22 17.81
C THR A 13 -6.24 -0.34 17.14
N THR A 14 -6.07 -1.65 17.16
CA THR A 14 -5.09 -2.34 16.33
C THR A 14 -5.54 -2.18 14.88
N GLN A 15 -5.12 -1.09 14.24
CA GLN A 15 -5.28 -0.94 12.81
C GLN A 15 -4.40 -1.99 12.15
N ALA A 16 -5.04 -2.93 11.43
CA ALA A 16 -4.31 -3.95 10.70
C ALA A 16 -3.40 -3.27 9.66
N GLN A 17 -2.10 -3.54 9.76
CA GLN A 17 -1.10 -3.12 8.80
C GLN A 17 -0.87 -4.25 7.81
N ILE A 18 -1.18 -4.00 6.55
CA ILE A 18 -0.99 -4.95 5.46
C ILE A 18 0.25 -4.50 4.68
N LYS A 19 1.23 -5.38 4.54
CA LYS A 19 2.46 -5.10 3.78
C LYS A 19 2.52 -5.94 2.52
N PHE A 20 2.67 -5.29 1.38
CA PHE A 20 2.81 -5.91 0.08
C PHE A 20 4.26 -5.80 -0.35
N TRP A 21 4.92 -6.95 -0.42
CA TRP A 21 6.33 -7.02 -0.76
C TRP A 21 6.52 -7.83 -2.02
N ASN A 22 7.29 -7.28 -2.96
CA ASN A 22 7.85 -8.13 -3.98
C ASN A 22 8.96 -9.00 -3.37
N THR A 23 8.85 -10.29 -3.61
CA THR A 23 9.87 -11.29 -3.29
C THR A 23 10.93 -11.40 -4.39
N ASP A 24 10.70 -10.85 -5.59
CA ASP A 24 11.67 -10.78 -6.68
C ASP A 24 12.82 -9.82 -6.30
N PRO A 25 14.06 -10.31 -6.15
CA PRO A 25 15.21 -9.49 -5.78
C PRO A 25 15.62 -8.48 -6.87
N THR A 26 15.19 -8.70 -8.12
CA THR A 26 15.53 -7.89 -9.30
C THR A 26 14.49 -6.83 -9.64
N SER A 27 13.29 -6.92 -9.04
CA SER A 27 12.25 -5.94 -9.32
C SER A 27 12.63 -4.54 -8.82
N ASN A 28 12.49 -3.58 -9.72
CA ASN A 28 12.65 -2.15 -9.45
C ASN A 28 11.32 -1.48 -9.07
N MET A 29 10.27 -2.26 -8.84
CA MET A 29 8.96 -1.73 -8.52
C MET A 29 8.88 -1.22 -7.09
N PRO A 30 8.08 -0.18 -6.88
CA PRO A 30 7.82 0.30 -5.55
C PRO A 30 6.97 -0.71 -4.76
N LYS A 31 7.44 -1.05 -3.56
CA LYS A 31 6.67 -1.82 -2.56
C LYS A 31 5.62 -0.91 -1.93
N PHE A 32 4.55 -1.44 -1.36
CA PHE A 32 3.58 -0.61 -0.66
C PHE A 32 3.03 -1.24 0.61
N GLU A 33 2.64 -0.37 1.52
CA GLU A 33 2.07 -0.70 2.81
C GLU A 33 0.75 0.04 3.00
N VAL A 34 -0.23 -0.65 3.56
CA VAL A 34 -1.53 -0.09 3.90
C VAL A 34 -1.71 -0.22 5.41
N VAL A 35 -1.78 0.92 6.10
CA VAL A 35 -2.29 0.98 7.47
C VAL A 35 -3.79 1.26 7.37
N TRP A 36 -4.59 0.25 7.67
CA TRP A 36 -6.03 0.29 7.43
C TRP A 36 -6.70 1.54 8.00
N GLY A 37 -7.48 2.23 7.16
CA GLY A 37 -8.20 3.45 7.53
C GLY A 37 -7.34 4.70 7.73
N THR A 38 -6.02 4.60 7.59
CA THR A 38 -5.09 5.71 7.93
C THR A 38 -4.27 6.17 6.74
N LYS A 39 -3.43 5.28 6.19
CA LYS A 39 -2.47 5.69 5.16
C LYS A 39 -2.04 4.55 4.24
N THR A 40 -1.65 4.92 3.04
CA THR A 40 -0.93 4.06 2.11
C THR A 40 0.45 4.65 1.85
N THR A 41 1.49 3.87 2.12
CA THR A 41 2.89 4.25 1.91
C THR A 41 3.45 3.48 0.73
N ILE A 42 4.00 4.19 -0.24
CA ILE A 42 4.74 3.65 -1.37
C ILE A 42 6.23 3.81 -1.07
N PHE A 43 6.97 2.71 -1.12
CA PHE A 43 8.40 2.65 -0.89
C PHE A 43 9.14 2.52 -2.21
N SER A 44 10.33 3.09 -2.29
CA SER A 44 11.25 2.86 -3.41
C SER A 44 12.54 2.21 -2.92
N LYS A 45 13.13 1.36 -3.77
CA LYS A 45 14.49 0.86 -3.58
C LYS A 45 15.47 1.88 -4.16
N VAL A 46 16.30 2.49 -3.32
CA VAL A 46 17.36 3.43 -3.74
C VAL A 46 18.69 2.89 -3.22
N GLY A 47 19.56 2.47 -4.13
CA GLY A 47 20.88 1.94 -3.76
C GLY A 47 20.86 0.66 -2.92
N GLY A 48 19.79 -0.14 -3.00
CA GLY A 48 19.61 -1.36 -2.19
C GLY A 48 18.71 -1.16 -0.97
N ASP A 49 18.62 0.07 -0.45
CA ASP A 49 17.78 0.41 0.71
C ASP A 49 16.32 0.67 0.31
N VAL A 50 15.39 0.15 1.11
CA VAL A 50 13.95 0.44 0.95
C VAL A 50 13.59 1.64 1.82
N LYS A 51 13.20 2.75 1.20
CA LYS A 51 12.79 3.99 1.90
C LYS A 51 11.36 4.40 1.52
N PRO A 52 10.57 4.93 2.46
CA PRO A 52 9.25 5.48 2.14
C PRO A 52 9.43 6.68 1.22
N LEU A 53 8.77 6.65 0.07
CA LEU A 53 8.90 7.69 -0.96
C LEU A 53 7.63 8.55 -1.06
N TYR A 54 6.45 7.91 -1.01
CA TYR A 54 5.17 8.63 -1.03
C TYR A 54 4.28 8.13 0.09
N VAL A 55 3.72 9.06 0.86
CA VAL A 55 2.75 8.76 1.93
C VAL A 55 1.44 9.45 1.58
N PHE A 56 0.38 8.67 1.43
CA PHE A 56 -0.97 9.15 1.19
C PHE A 56 -1.82 8.90 2.43
N ASN A 57 -2.41 9.94 3.00
CA ASN A 57 -3.29 9.85 4.18
C ASN A 57 -4.69 9.34 3.82
N LYS A 58 -4.74 8.23 3.07
CA LYS A 58 -5.94 7.51 2.66
C LYS A 58 -5.56 6.10 2.27
N THR A 59 -6.54 5.22 2.27
CA THR A 59 -6.41 3.83 1.82
C THR A 59 -7.36 3.54 0.67
N ALA A 60 -7.08 2.46 -0.07
CA ALA A 60 -7.97 1.94 -1.10
C ALA A 60 -9.38 1.68 -0.56
N GLN A 61 -10.40 2.00 -1.36
CA GLN A 61 -11.80 1.79 -1.01
C GLN A 61 -12.27 0.44 -1.55
N GLN A 62 -13.21 -0.20 -0.86
CA GLN A 62 -13.81 -1.45 -1.34
C GLN A 62 -14.58 -1.17 -2.64
N THR A 63 -14.26 -1.91 -3.70
CA THR A 63 -14.96 -1.82 -4.99
C THR A 63 -15.73 -3.08 -5.33
N PHE A 64 -15.41 -4.21 -4.70
CA PHE A 64 -16.11 -5.47 -4.91
C PHE A 64 -16.11 -6.32 -3.63
N ASN A 65 -17.22 -7.01 -3.39
CA ASN A 65 -17.39 -7.97 -2.30
C ASN A 65 -18.32 -9.10 -2.79
N GLY A 66 -17.75 -10.27 -3.08
CA GLY A 66 -18.48 -11.41 -3.65
C GLY A 66 -17.55 -12.61 -3.86
N ASP A 67 -18.12 -13.80 -4.03
CA ASP A 67 -17.38 -15.03 -4.38
C ASP A 67 -16.17 -15.35 -3.49
N GLY A 68 -16.30 -15.07 -2.19
CA GLY A 68 -15.22 -15.26 -1.22
C GLY A 68 -14.03 -14.32 -1.42
N ARG A 69 -14.19 -13.24 -2.19
CA ARG A 69 -13.18 -12.22 -2.46
C ARG A 69 -13.67 -10.84 -2.06
N THR A 70 -12.75 -9.99 -1.64
CA THR A 70 -13.03 -8.57 -1.39
C THR A 70 -11.94 -7.75 -2.05
N LYS A 71 -12.30 -6.88 -3.00
CA LYS A 71 -11.36 -6.06 -3.76
C LYS A 71 -11.38 -4.63 -3.27
N TYR A 72 -10.20 -4.06 -3.16
CA TYR A 72 -9.97 -2.66 -2.80
C TYR A 72 -9.18 -1.98 -3.91
N GLN A 73 -9.54 -0.75 -4.27
CA GLN A 73 -8.86 0.02 -5.31
C GLN A 73 -8.67 1.48 -4.89
N MET A 74 -7.57 2.07 -5.36
CA MET A 74 -7.23 3.46 -5.16
C MET A 74 -6.40 3.97 -6.33
N THR A 75 -6.62 5.22 -6.70
CA THR A 75 -5.70 5.98 -7.55
C THR A 75 -5.25 7.21 -6.79
N VAL A 76 -3.94 7.41 -6.71
CA VAL A 76 -3.32 8.57 -6.09
C VAL A 76 -2.28 9.16 -7.02
N ALA A 77 -2.07 10.47 -6.92
CA ALA A 77 -1.07 11.15 -7.72
C ALA A 77 -0.20 12.04 -6.85
N SER A 78 1.05 12.18 -7.26
CA SER A 78 2.02 13.13 -6.70
C SER A 78 2.71 13.84 -7.85
N THR A 79 2.82 15.16 -7.76
CA THR A 79 3.51 15.98 -8.75
C THR A 79 4.65 16.72 -8.08
N ASP A 80 5.84 16.67 -8.68
CA ASP A 80 6.98 17.51 -8.31
C ASP A 80 7.47 18.29 -9.54
N LYS A 81 8.63 18.95 -9.46
CA LYS A 81 9.20 19.73 -10.59
C LYS A 81 9.66 18.86 -11.77
N VAL A 82 9.75 17.54 -11.60
CA VAL A 82 10.37 16.60 -12.56
C VAL A 82 9.30 15.83 -13.32
N ALA A 83 8.26 15.37 -12.62
CA ALA A 83 7.23 14.52 -13.20
C ALA A 83 5.92 14.56 -12.41
N LYS A 84 4.82 14.29 -13.12
CA LYS A 84 3.57 13.82 -12.53
C LYS A 84 3.61 12.30 -12.41
N ARG A 85 3.34 11.80 -11.22
CA ARG A 85 3.34 10.36 -10.90
C ARG A 85 1.95 9.94 -10.48
N THR A 86 1.42 8.93 -11.12
CA THR A 86 0.11 8.34 -10.81
C THR A 86 0.34 6.91 -10.34
N PHE A 87 -0.26 6.54 -9.23
CA PHE A 87 -0.23 5.20 -8.66
C PHE A 87 -1.64 4.64 -8.62
N GLU A 88 -1.87 3.56 -9.34
CA GLU A 88 -3.08 2.76 -9.26
C GLU A 88 -2.76 1.56 -8.37
N ILE A 89 -3.37 1.50 -7.19
CA ILE A 89 -3.15 0.46 -6.20
C ILE A 89 -4.42 -0.35 -6.11
N SER A 90 -4.30 -1.67 -6.14
CA SER A 90 -5.40 -2.54 -5.76
C SER A 90 -4.92 -3.70 -4.93
N TYR A 91 -5.80 -4.24 -4.10
CA TYR A 91 -5.54 -5.50 -3.42
C TYR A 91 -6.82 -6.29 -3.24
N THR A 92 -6.71 -7.60 -3.35
CA THR A 92 -7.84 -8.52 -3.23
C THR A 92 -7.60 -9.45 -2.06
N HIS A 93 -8.50 -9.43 -1.07
CA HIS A 93 -8.55 -10.42 0.00
C HIS A 93 -9.23 -11.69 -0.51
N HIS A 94 -8.55 -12.82 -0.43
CA HIS A 94 -9.10 -14.14 -0.71
C HIS A 94 -9.47 -14.80 0.62
N ARG A 95 -10.77 -14.88 0.95
CA ARG A 95 -11.23 -15.35 2.27
C ARG A 95 -10.90 -16.82 2.54
N GLN A 96 -10.88 -17.64 1.48
CA GLN A 96 -10.57 -19.08 1.58
C GLN A 96 -9.15 -19.34 2.06
N THR A 97 -8.17 -18.58 1.55
CA THR A 97 -6.74 -18.74 1.90
C THR A 97 -6.29 -17.74 2.97
N ASN A 98 -7.16 -16.77 3.29
CA ASN A 98 -6.87 -15.60 4.11
C ASN A 98 -5.61 -14.83 3.67
N ASN A 99 -5.36 -14.82 2.35
CA ASN A 99 -4.24 -14.10 1.74
C ASN A 99 -4.74 -12.88 0.98
N TYR A 100 -3.85 -11.91 0.76
CA TYR A 100 -4.13 -10.76 -0.08
C TYR A 100 -3.17 -10.74 -1.27
N LEU A 101 -3.74 -10.48 -2.45
CA LEU A 101 -2.99 -10.23 -3.67
C LEU A 101 -3.05 -8.74 -3.99
N GLY A 102 -1.93 -8.05 -3.87
CA GLY A 102 -1.73 -6.65 -4.22
C GLY A 102 -1.34 -6.46 -5.68
N TYR A 103 -1.58 -5.26 -6.18
CA TYR A 103 -1.20 -4.78 -7.50
C TYR A 103 -0.85 -3.30 -7.40
N ILE A 104 0.22 -2.89 -8.05
CA ILE A 104 0.54 -1.48 -8.26
C ILE A 104 0.84 -1.22 -9.73
N LYS A 105 0.33 -0.11 -10.23
CA LYS A 105 0.75 0.51 -11.48
C LYS A 105 1.21 1.92 -11.21
N ALA A 106 2.48 2.17 -11.46
CA ALA A 106 3.11 3.48 -11.36
C ALA A 106 3.34 4.05 -12.76
N THR A 107 2.71 5.18 -13.05
CA THR A 107 2.86 5.93 -14.30
C THR A 107 3.60 7.23 -14.03
N TYR A 108 4.73 7.44 -14.68
CA TYR A 108 5.57 8.63 -14.57
C TYR A 108 5.52 9.41 -15.88
N VAL A 109 4.88 10.58 -15.85
CA VAL A 109 4.84 11.53 -16.96
C VAL A 109 5.83 12.65 -16.63
N TYR A 110 6.97 12.66 -17.31
CA TYR A 110 8.00 13.67 -17.13
C TYR A 110 7.59 15.01 -17.75
N PHE A 111 8.00 16.11 -17.13
CA PHE A 111 7.76 17.45 -17.68
C PHE A 111 8.80 17.89 -18.71
N ASP A 112 9.84 17.08 -18.92
CA ASP A 112 10.79 17.22 -20.00
C ASP A 112 10.47 16.26 -21.16
N LYS A 113 11.42 16.11 -22.10
CA LYS A 113 11.26 15.29 -23.31
C LYS A 113 11.39 13.77 -23.07
N ARG A 114 11.54 13.31 -21.83
CA ARG A 114 11.66 11.87 -21.56
C ARG A 114 10.34 11.15 -21.84
N PRO A 115 10.40 9.90 -22.35
CA PRO A 115 9.20 9.11 -22.57
C PRO A 115 8.50 8.81 -21.24
N THR A 116 7.17 8.72 -21.29
CA THR A 116 6.37 8.24 -20.16
C THR A 116 6.83 6.84 -19.76
N LYS A 117 7.08 6.65 -18.46
CA LYS A 117 7.45 5.36 -17.90
C LYS A 117 6.25 4.75 -17.20
N VAL A 118 5.88 3.53 -17.58
CA VAL A 118 4.82 2.76 -16.93
C VAL A 118 5.44 1.51 -16.32
N LEU A 119 5.04 1.23 -15.10
CA LEU A 119 5.61 0.19 -14.26
C LEU A 119 4.45 -0.54 -13.57
N GLU A 120 4.26 -1.84 -13.81
CA GLU A 120 3.14 -2.62 -13.28
C GLU A 120 3.62 -3.92 -12.64
N GLU A 121 3.08 -4.25 -11.47
CA GLU A 121 3.42 -5.51 -10.80
C GLU A 121 2.36 -5.97 -9.80
N TYR A 122 2.34 -7.28 -9.56
CA TYR A 122 1.53 -7.95 -8.56
C TYR A 122 2.40 -8.39 -7.39
N PHE A 123 1.85 -8.34 -6.18
CA PHE A 123 2.55 -8.70 -4.96
C PHE A 123 1.64 -9.53 -4.07
N GLU A 124 2.22 -10.41 -3.28
CA GLU A 124 1.50 -11.06 -2.21
C GLU A 124 1.72 -10.31 -0.91
N THR A 125 0.75 -10.39 0.00
CA THR A 125 1.01 -9.95 1.36
C THR A 125 1.95 -10.90 2.05
N VAL A 126 2.94 -10.33 2.71
CA VAL A 126 3.72 -11.08 3.69
C VAL A 126 2.81 -11.25 4.91
N LYS A 127 2.50 -12.49 5.27
CA LYS A 127 1.95 -12.78 6.61
C LYS A 127 2.98 -12.22 7.58
N ASN A 128 2.57 -11.24 8.39
CA ASN A 128 3.42 -10.73 9.46
C ASN A 128 3.86 -11.97 10.27
N PRO A 129 5.15 -12.30 10.34
CA PRO A 129 5.62 -13.42 11.14
C PRO A 129 5.26 -13.22 12.62
#